data_AF-A0A3S0E8M9-F1
#
_entry.id   AF-A0A3S0E8M9-F1
#
_cell.length_a   1.000
_cell.length_b   1.000
_cell.length_c   1.000
_cell.angle_alpha   90.00
_cell.angle_beta   90.00
_cell.angle_gamma   90.00
#
_symmetry.space_group_name_H-M   'P 1'
#
loop_
_entity.id
_entity.type
_entity.pdbx_description
1 polymer ?
#
loop_
_entity_poly.entity_id
_entity_poly.type
_entity_poly.pdbx_seq_one_letter_code
_entity_poly.pdbx_strand_id
1 'polypeptide(L)'
;MPLYLEDLPTGIYSYPMVAVLKMMALDVEDRPINPATAAELIRHFVGLMISPEHHKLLAIEGQPTWDKVEAIQFELAIASDELKLEELVEASVVVDLLYHHSTRPPRERKPRETVEVASYLRMRGYAKLDIGARHAVVDGRQLDLLKFCKYCWRPATNAAMVCAFHSVQKRSDAAAAAQYKQAQRLQRTFETLVNRLGTSEELGFHDSEFTSPVFFPATGADQWLALHRPKLLKALADAGLSNCSLPELCAYLYGDAGVAQQLADRPQILTPVTLRAEAWLAALLVKPKWGGARTPRELPDAEQPDGPATDFTLADRLCQPLLTDPESPAGGLNPPPL
;
A
#
# COMPACT_ATOMS: atom_id res chain seq x y z
N MET A 1 15.43 -22.45 -10.31
CA MET A 1 15.56 -21.67 -9.07
C MET A 1 15.32 -22.61 -7.89
N PRO A 2 16.35 -23.40 -7.56
CA PRO A 2 16.33 -24.37 -6.47
C PRO A 2 16.10 -23.72 -5.10
N LEU A 3 15.95 -24.55 -4.06
CA LEU A 3 15.91 -24.12 -2.66
C LEU A 3 17.34 -23.85 -2.14
N TYR A 4 17.69 -22.60 -1.87
CA TYR A 4 19.04 -22.21 -1.47
C TYR A 4 19.25 -22.28 0.05
N LEU A 5 19.68 -23.44 0.56
CA LEU A 5 19.86 -23.70 2.00
C LEU A 5 21.30 -23.47 2.51
N GLU A 6 22.24 -23.15 1.63
CA GLU A 6 23.69 -23.05 1.92
C GLU A 6 24.02 -22.04 3.02
N ASP A 7 23.25 -20.95 3.08
CA ASP A 7 23.48 -19.82 4.00
C ASP A 7 22.66 -19.95 5.30
N LEU A 8 21.96 -21.08 5.53
CA LEU A 8 21.15 -21.26 6.73
C LEU A 8 22.02 -21.57 7.97
N PRO A 9 21.86 -20.82 9.08
CA PRO A 9 22.52 -21.14 10.33
C PRO A 9 21.83 -22.36 10.98
N THR A 10 22.23 -23.57 10.56
CA THR A 10 21.60 -24.83 10.99
C THR A 10 21.65 -25.07 12.51
N GLY A 11 22.52 -24.38 13.24
CA GLY A 11 22.60 -24.48 14.70
C GLY A 11 21.47 -23.78 15.46
N ILE A 12 20.60 -23.03 14.78
CA ILE A 12 19.48 -22.29 15.38
C ILE A 12 18.17 -23.07 15.26
N TYR A 13 18.08 -23.98 14.28
CA TYR A 13 16.85 -24.69 13.93
C TYR A 13 16.85 -26.11 14.50
N SER A 14 15.68 -26.58 14.93
CA SER A 14 15.47 -27.96 15.36
C SER A 14 15.74 -28.95 14.22
N TYR A 15 16.07 -30.18 14.61
CA TYR A 15 16.35 -31.26 13.66
C TYR A 15 15.19 -31.54 12.68
N PRO A 16 13.91 -31.61 13.12
CA PRO A 16 12.78 -31.79 12.21
C PRO A 16 12.70 -30.73 11.11
N MET A 17 12.88 -29.44 11.46
CA MET A 17 12.85 -28.36 10.48
C MET A 17 13.95 -28.50 9.43
N VAL A 18 15.19 -28.75 9.87
CA VAL A 18 16.34 -28.90 8.95
C VAL A 18 16.16 -30.14 8.07
N ALA A 19 15.65 -31.24 8.62
CA ALA A 19 15.39 -32.47 7.87
C ALA A 19 14.33 -32.23 6.78
N VAL A 20 13.24 -31.57 7.11
CA VAL A 20 12.16 -31.24 6.16
C VAL A 20 12.65 -30.33 5.04
N LEU A 21 13.40 -29.26 5.36
CA LEU A 21 13.96 -28.37 4.34
C LEU A 21 14.91 -29.12 3.39
N LYS A 22 15.74 -30.03 3.91
CA LYS A 22 16.61 -30.87 3.09
C LYS A 22 15.81 -31.83 2.20
N MET A 23 14.74 -32.44 2.73
CA MET A 23 13.86 -33.28 1.92
C MET A 23 13.17 -32.49 0.80
N MET A 24 12.69 -31.28 1.09
CA MET A 24 12.15 -30.38 0.07
C MET A 24 13.19 -30.04 -0.99
N ALA A 25 14.43 -29.70 -0.59
CA ALA A 25 15.52 -29.40 -1.52
C ALA A 25 15.88 -30.59 -2.42
N LEU A 26 15.89 -31.80 -1.85
CA LEU A 26 16.11 -33.04 -2.61
C LEU A 26 14.97 -33.33 -3.59
N ASP A 27 13.72 -33.06 -3.21
CA ASP A 27 12.56 -33.28 -4.11
C ASP A 27 12.58 -32.32 -5.30
N VAL A 28 12.89 -31.04 -5.07
CA VAL A 28 12.94 -30.05 -6.16
C VAL A 28 14.21 -30.14 -7.01
N GLU A 29 15.31 -30.65 -6.44
CA GLU A 29 16.64 -30.62 -7.05
C GLU A 29 16.96 -29.21 -7.58
N ASP A 30 17.22 -29.06 -8.88
CA ASP A 30 17.54 -27.79 -9.53
C ASP A 30 16.31 -27.01 -10.05
N ARG A 31 15.10 -27.57 -9.86
CA ARG A 31 13.87 -27.01 -10.45
C ARG A 31 13.52 -25.65 -9.83
N PRO A 32 13.03 -24.68 -10.63
CA PRO A 32 12.50 -23.43 -10.11
C PRO A 32 11.26 -23.63 -9.24
N ILE A 33 11.37 -23.17 -8.00
CA ILE A 33 10.22 -23.10 -7.09
C ILE A 33 9.38 -21.89 -7.49
N ASN A 34 8.21 -22.15 -8.04
CA ASN A 34 7.15 -21.17 -8.22
C ASN A 34 6.10 -21.33 -7.10
N PRO A 35 5.09 -20.43 -6.97
CA PRO A 35 4.08 -20.55 -5.92
C PRO A 35 3.32 -21.88 -5.89
N ALA A 36 3.10 -22.51 -7.04
CA ALA A 36 2.41 -23.80 -7.10
C ALA A 36 3.29 -24.94 -6.57
N THR A 37 4.56 -24.96 -6.95
CA THR A 37 5.55 -25.90 -6.40
C THR A 37 5.73 -25.69 -4.90
N ALA A 38 5.83 -24.44 -4.44
CA ALA A 38 5.90 -24.15 -3.00
C ALA A 38 4.67 -24.66 -2.25
N ALA A 39 3.46 -24.44 -2.77
CA ALA A 39 2.23 -24.94 -2.17
C ALA A 39 2.16 -26.48 -2.12
N GLU A 40 2.73 -27.16 -3.11
CA GLU A 40 2.85 -28.62 -3.11
C GLU A 40 3.83 -29.11 -2.05
N LEU A 41 5.03 -28.51 -1.97
CA LEU A 41 6.02 -28.83 -0.93
C LEU A 41 5.47 -28.60 0.47
N ILE A 42 4.74 -27.50 0.68
CA ILE A 42 4.11 -27.21 1.97
C ILE A 42 3.10 -28.29 2.33
N ARG A 43 2.15 -28.59 1.43
CA ARG A 43 1.15 -29.62 1.71
C ARG A 43 1.77 -30.99 1.95
N HIS A 44 2.81 -31.35 1.18
CA HIS A 44 3.45 -32.65 1.29
C HIS A 44 4.34 -32.77 2.52
N PHE A 45 5.29 -31.86 2.70
CA PHE A 45 6.33 -31.99 3.74
C PHE A 45 5.99 -31.29 5.04
N VAL A 46 5.39 -30.09 5.00
CA VAL A 46 4.92 -29.42 6.24
C VAL A 46 3.69 -30.14 6.79
N GLY A 47 2.86 -30.73 5.92
CA GLY A 47 1.77 -31.61 6.34
C GLY A 47 2.23 -32.83 7.17
N LEU A 48 3.47 -33.28 7.00
CA LEU A 48 4.05 -34.36 7.83
C LEU A 48 4.54 -33.88 9.20
N MET A 49 4.74 -32.57 9.38
CA MET A 49 5.20 -31.98 10.64
C MET A 49 4.07 -31.70 11.61
N ILE A 50 2.83 -31.59 11.13
CA ILE A 50 1.68 -31.16 11.93
C ILE A 50 0.59 -32.22 11.95
N SER A 51 -0.20 -32.22 13.03
CA SER A 51 -1.32 -33.14 13.19
C SER A 51 -2.39 -32.97 12.08
N PRO A 52 -3.05 -34.06 11.61
CA PRO A 52 -4.00 -34.02 10.50
C PRO A 52 -5.16 -33.03 10.67
N GLU A 53 -5.63 -32.80 11.90
CA GLU A 53 -6.66 -31.79 12.19
C GLU A 53 -6.27 -30.35 11.79
N HIS A 54 -4.97 -30.09 11.62
CA HIS A 54 -4.43 -28.77 11.28
C HIS A 54 -4.09 -28.61 9.80
N HIS A 55 -4.24 -29.67 8.97
CA HIS A 55 -3.92 -29.63 7.53
C HIS A 55 -4.71 -28.56 6.76
N LYS A 56 -5.89 -28.16 7.26
CA LYS A 56 -6.66 -27.05 6.69
C LYS A 56 -5.91 -25.72 6.68
N LEU A 57 -4.96 -25.49 7.60
CA LEU A 57 -4.12 -24.29 7.66
C LEU A 57 -3.09 -24.24 6.52
N LEU A 58 -2.87 -25.35 5.83
CA LEU A 58 -1.96 -25.44 4.69
C LEU A 58 -2.69 -25.27 3.35
N ALA A 59 -4.01 -25.11 3.37
CA ALA A 59 -4.82 -25.04 2.16
C ALA A 59 -4.68 -23.68 1.48
N ILE A 60 -4.45 -23.71 0.17
CA ILE A 60 -4.52 -22.51 -0.67
C ILE A 60 -5.75 -22.62 -1.56
N GLU A 61 -6.71 -21.70 -1.37
CA GLU A 61 -7.87 -21.62 -2.25
C GLU A 61 -7.52 -20.92 -3.57
N GLY A 62 -7.90 -21.54 -4.69
CA GLY A 62 -7.68 -21.01 -6.04
C GLY A 62 -6.21 -21.02 -6.48
N GLN A 63 -5.82 -20.09 -7.35
CA GLN A 63 -4.46 -20.04 -7.88
C GLN A 63 -3.44 -19.68 -6.77
N PRO A 64 -2.36 -20.46 -6.60
CA PRO A 64 -1.27 -20.12 -5.68
C PRO A 64 -0.52 -18.85 -6.08
N THR A 65 -0.27 -17.98 -5.11
CA THR A 65 0.56 -16.79 -5.23
C THR A 65 1.55 -16.74 -4.07
N TRP A 66 2.64 -15.99 -4.20
CA TRP A 66 3.61 -15.84 -3.11
C TRP A 66 2.99 -15.21 -1.85
N ASP A 67 2.03 -14.30 -2.01
CA ASP A 67 1.31 -13.69 -0.87
C ASP A 67 0.47 -14.74 -0.10
N LYS A 68 -0.12 -15.71 -0.82
CA LYS A 68 -0.87 -16.82 -0.20
C LYS A 68 0.07 -17.84 0.46
N VAL A 69 1.22 -18.12 -0.13
CA VAL A 69 2.27 -18.95 0.50
C VAL A 69 2.74 -18.31 1.80
N GLU A 70 3.00 -17.00 1.78
CA GLU A 70 3.36 -16.25 2.98
C GLU A 70 2.21 -16.22 4.00
N ALA A 71 0.94 -16.18 3.56
CA ALA A 71 -0.21 -16.21 4.47
C ALA A 71 -0.27 -17.48 5.32
N ILE A 72 0.09 -18.64 4.76
CA ILE A 72 0.18 -19.91 5.50
C ILE A 72 1.11 -19.78 6.71
N GLN A 73 2.27 -19.13 6.54
CA GLN A 73 3.21 -18.92 7.65
C GLN A 73 2.55 -18.16 8.80
N PHE A 74 1.79 -17.11 8.50
CA PHE A 74 1.09 -16.32 9.51
C PHE A 74 -0.05 -17.11 10.16
N GLU A 75 -0.84 -17.85 9.38
CA GLU A 75 -1.94 -18.66 9.90
C GLU A 75 -1.43 -19.76 10.86
N LEU A 76 -0.33 -20.42 10.52
CA LEU A 76 0.34 -21.37 11.40
C LEU A 76 0.87 -20.70 12.67
N ALA A 77 1.51 -19.53 12.55
CA ALA A 77 2.03 -18.80 13.70
C ALA A 77 0.91 -18.32 14.65
N ILE A 78 -0.19 -17.80 14.12
CA ILE A 78 -1.35 -17.39 14.93
C ILE A 78 -1.97 -18.60 15.61
N ALA A 79 -2.24 -19.68 14.86
CA ALA A 79 -2.79 -20.90 15.42
C ALA A 79 -1.87 -21.53 16.48
N SER A 80 -0.56 -21.40 16.33
CA SER A 80 0.42 -21.87 17.32
C SER A 80 0.28 -21.14 18.66
N ASP A 81 0.00 -19.83 18.64
CA ASP A 81 -0.18 -19.03 19.85
C ASP A 81 -1.55 -19.31 20.51
N GLU A 82 -2.60 -19.48 19.70
CA GLU A 82 -3.95 -19.80 20.19
C GLU A 82 -4.04 -21.21 20.80
N LEU A 83 -3.45 -22.21 20.13
CA LEU A 83 -3.53 -23.61 20.52
C LEU A 83 -2.36 -24.06 21.42
N LYS A 84 -1.32 -23.23 21.56
CA LYS A 84 -0.07 -23.54 22.30
C LYS A 84 0.64 -24.80 21.78
N LEU A 85 0.74 -24.94 20.47
CA LEU A 85 1.34 -26.10 19.79
C LEU A 85 2.69 -25.73 19.15
N GLU A 86 3.77 -26.34 19.64
CA GLU A 86 5.14 -26.09 19.17
C GLU A 86 5.35 -26.56 17.71
N GLU A 87 4.72 -27.66 17.32
CA GLU A 87 4.77 -28.18 15.93
C GLU A 87 4.27 -27.16 14.90
N LEU A 88 3.30 -26.31 15.27
CA LEU A 88 2.79 -25.24 14.40
C LEU A 88 3.79 -24.07 14.31
N VAL A 89 4.56 -23.81 15.37
CA VAL A 89 5.67 -22.83 15.33
C VAL A 89 6.73 -23.31 14.35
N GLU A 90 7.19 -24.56 14.48
CA GLU A 90 8.21 -25.13 13.59
C GLU A 90 7.74 -25.17 12.14
N ALA A 91 6.50 -25.59 11.90
CA ALA A 91 5.88 -25.57 10.59
C ALA A 91 5.85 -24.15 10.00
N SER A 92 5.51 -23.14 10.80
CA SER A 92 5.51 -21.73 10.35
C SER A 92 6.91 -21.29 9.92
N VAL A 93 7.95 -21.68 10.66
CA VAL A 93 9.35 -21.35 10.34
C VAL A 93 9.80 -22.07 9.06
N VAL A 94 9.42 -23.33 8.85
CA VAL A 94 9.75 -24.04 7.60
C VAL A 94 9.11 -23.37 6.39
N VAL A 95 7.84 -22.95 6.49
CA VAL A 95 7.17 -22.19 5.42
C VAL A 95 7.88 -20.86 5.18
N ASP A 96 8.30 -20.18 6.25
CA ASP A 96 9.06 -18.92 6.17
C ASP A 96 10.38 -19.08 5.42
N LEU A 97 11.15 -20.11 5.77
CA LEU A 97 12.44 -20.40 5.16
C LEU A 97 12.28 -20.82 3.69
N LEU A 98 11.27 -21.63 3.37
CA LEU A 98 10.94 -21.97 1.99
C LEU A 98 10.63 -20.70 1.16
N TYR A 99 9.84 -19.78 1.71
CA TYR A 99 9.50 -18.53 1.03
C TYR A 99 10.76 -17.70 0.72
N HIS A 100 11.57 -17.43 1.74
CA HIS A 100 12.77 -16.58 1.61
C HIS A 100 13.82 -17.22 0.71
N HIS A 101 14.09 -18.52 0.88
CA HIS A 101 15.18 -19.21 0.20
C HIS A 101 14.80 -19.84 -1.13
N SER A 102 13.58 -19.58 -1.63
CA SER A 102 13.17 -19.94 -3.01
C SER A 102 13.85 -19.11 -4.11
N THR A 103 14.58 -18.04 -3.74
CA THR A 103 15.33 -17.18 -4.66
C THR A 103 16.70 -16.81 -4.10
N ARG A 104 17.61 -16.37 -4.99
CA ARG A 104 18.89 -15.75 -4.62
C ARG A 104 19.02 -14.40 -5.33
N PRO A 105 19.15 -13.26 -4.61
CA PRO A 105 19.16 -13.15 -3.15
C PRO A 105 17.84 -13.62 -2.50
N PRO A 106 17.83 -13.94 -1.18
CA PRO A 106 16.62 -14.32 -0.47
C PRO A 106 15.51 -13.31 -0.68
N ARG A 107 14.28 -13.82 -0.84
CA ARG A 107 13.10 -13.01 -1.12
C ARG A 107 12.84 -12.08 0.07
N GLU A 108 12.93 -10.77 -0.14
CA GLU A 108 12.54 -9.80 0.88
C GLU A 108 11.01 -9.81 1.03
N ARG A 109 10.51 -9.91 2.26
CA ARG A 109 9.10 -9.68 2.54
C ARG A 109 8.76 -8.24 2.15
N LYS A 110 7.84 -8.11 1.21
CA LYS A 110 7.22 -6.82 0.97
C LYS A 110 6.28 -6.56 2.13
N PRO A 111 6.40 -5.42 2.84
CA PRO A 111 5.38 -5.03 3.80
C PRO A 111 4.01 -5.14 3.14
N ARG A 112 3.11 -5.93 3.73
CA ARG A 112 1.72 -6.07 3.24
C ARG A 112 1.01 -4.72 3.21
N GLU A 113 1.37 -3.89 4.18
CA GLU A 113 0.88 -2.54 4.36
C GLU A 113 2.00 -1.54 4.11
N THR A 114 1.65 -0.36 3.59
CA THR A 114 2.58 0.77 3.52
C THR A 114 2.95 1.25 4.93
N VAL A 115 4.07 1.95 5.09
CA VAL A 115 4.61 2.32 6.41
C VAL A 115 3.58 3.10 7.25
N GLU A 116 2.86 4.03 6.65
CA GLU A 116 1.83 4.81 7.33
C GLU A 116 0.61 3.98 7.74
N VAL A 117 0.25 2.96 6.96
CA VAL A 117 -0.84 2.04 7.33
C VAL A 117 -0.37 1.12 8.45
N ALA A 118 0.83 0.54 8.35
CA ALA A 118 1.39 -0.30 9.39
C ALA A 118 1.54 0.46 10.72
N SER A 119 2.04 1.71 10.66
CA SER A 119 2.15 2.61 11.81
C SER A 119 0.79 2.90 12.43
N TYR A 120 -0.20 3.28 11.62
CA TYR A 120 -1.57 3.49 12.06
C TYR A 120 -2.17 2.25 12.74
N LEU A 121 -2.00 1.07 12.16
CA LEU A 121 -2.52 -0.19 12.71
C LEU A 121 -1.87 -0.55 14.05
N ARG A 122 -0.58 -0.24 14.25
CA ARG A 122 0.07 -0.42 15.56
C ARG A 122 -0.45 0.59 16.58
N MET A 123 -0.44 1.88 16.23
CA MET A 123 -0.92 2.95 17.13
C MET A 123 -2.37 2.70 17.56
N ARG A 124 -3.26 2.29 16.63
CA ARG A 124 -4.65 1.98 16.98
C ARG A 124 -4.73 0.86 18.03
N GLY A 125 -3.85 -0.13 17.91
CA GLY A 125 -3.84 -1.31 18.77
C GLY A 125 -3.50 -0.91 20.20
N TYR A 126 -2.49 -0.04 20.36
CA TYR A 126 -2.16 0.55 21.66
C TYR A 126 -3.29 1.42 22.20
N ALA A 127 -3.92 2.23 21.34
CA ALA A 127 -5.06 3.09 21.70
C ALA A 127 -6.37 2.32 21.96
N LYS A 128 -6.40 1.00 21.67
CA LYS A 128 -7.59 0.15 21.72
C LYS A 128 -8.79 0.70 20.94
N LEU A 129 -8.52 1.33 19.79
CA LEU A 129 -9.55 1.88 18.92
C LEU A 129 -10.14 0.80 18.03
N ASP A 130 -11.47 0.66 18.07
CA ASP A 130 -12.22 -0.09 17.06
C ASP A 130 -12.52 0.83 15.88
N ILE A 131 -12.27 0.35 14.67
CA ILE A 131 -12.46 1.12 13.43
C ILE A 131 -13.38 0.40 12.45
N GLY A 132 -13.93 -0.76 12.83
CA GLY A 132 -14.79 -1.56 11.97
C GLY A 132 -14.16 -1.93 10.63
N ALA A 133 -14.99 -2.06 9.59
CA ALA A 133 -14.56 -2.54 8.28
C ALA A 133 -13.69 -1.51 7.52
N ARG A 134 -12.51 -1.92 7.05
CA ARG A 134 -11.61 -1.09 6.21
C ARG A 134 -12.15 -0.70 4.83
N HIS A 135 -13.35 -1.16 4.49
CA HIS A 135 -13.93 -0.98 3.17
C HIS A 135 -15.11 -0.02 3.22
N ALA A 136 -15.26 0.78 2.18
CA ALA A 136 -16.45 1.55 1.90
C ALA A 136 -17.10 1.03 0.60
N VAL A 137 -18.43 1.09 0.52
CA VAL A 137 -19.15 0.83 -0.74
C VAL A 137 -19.47 2.16 -1.39
N VAL A 138 -18.95 2.38 -2.58
CA VAL A 138 -19.12 3.61 -3.37
C VAL A 138 -19.60 3.21 -4.76
N ASP A 139 -20.77 3.69 -5.18
CA ASP A 139 -21.39 3.35 -6.46
C ASP A 139 -21.44 1.83 -6.74
N GLY A 140 -21.76 1.04 -5.71
CA GLY A 140 -21.82 -0.42 -5.79
C GLY A 140 -20.46 -1.12 -5.87
N ARG A 141 -19.34 -0.39 -5.79
CA ARG A 141 -17.98 -0.94 -5.75
C ARG A 141 -17.39 -0.89 -4.35
N GLN A 142 -16.69 -1.94 -3.97
CA GLN A 142 -15.97 -1.98 -2.71
C GLN A 142 -14.62 -1.27 -2.85
N LEU A 143 -14.43 -0.22 -2.06
CA LEU A 143 -13.22 0.59 -1.97
C LEU A 143 -12.48 0.23 -0.68
N ASP A 144 -11.21 -0.16 -0.77
CA ASP A 144 -10.36 -0.33 0.41
C ASP A 144 -9.74 1.03 0.80
N LEU A 145 -10.12 1.54 1.97
CA LEU A 145 -9.76 2.88 2.45
C LEU A 145 -8.30 2.98 2.89
N LEU A 146 -7.61 1.85 3.06
CA LEU A 146 -6.19 1.80 3.44
C LEU A 146 -5.29 1.40 2.27
N LYS A 147 -5.87 1.23 1.07
CA LYS A 147 -5.12 0.80 -0.12
C LYS A 147 -4.83 1.98 -1.05
N PHE A 148 -3.60 2.48 -0.98
CA PHE A 148 -3.20 3.70 -1.70
C PHE A 148 -2.35 3.45 -2.94
N CYS A 149 -2.37 4.41 -3.85
CA CYS A 149 -1.46 4.42 -4.98
C CYS A 149 -0.01 4.58 -4.50
N LYS A 150 0.92 3.78 -5.03
CA LYS A 150 2.36 3.91 -4.71
C LYS A 150 2.96 5.27 -5.09
N TYR A 151 2.29 6.03 -5.96
CA TYR A 151 2.76 7.33 -6.44
C TYR A 151 2.08 8.53 -5.79
N CYS A 152 0.98 8.37 -5.03
CA CYS A 152 0.31 9.50 -4.37
C CYS A 152 -0.58 9.03 -3.20
N TRP A 153 -1.49 9.89 -2.73
CA TRP A 153 -2.43 9.56 -1.65
C TRP A 153 -3.72 8.88 -2.12
N ARG A 154 -4.05 9.00 -3.42
CA ARG A 154 -5.34 8.54 -3.96
C ARG A 154 -5.48 7.00 -3.85
N PRO A 155 -6.72 6.47 -3.78
CA PRO A 155 -6.96 5.04 -3.70
C PRO A 155 -6.39 4.28 -4.90
N ALA A 156 -5.79 3.12 -4.63
CA ALA A 156 -5.35 2.22 -5.70
C ALA A 156 -6.54 1.46 -6.28
N THR A 157 -6.58 1.36 -7.61
CA THR A 157 -7.69 0.69 -8.32
C THR A 157 -7.30 -0.68 -8.87
N ASN A 158 -6.05 -1.11 -8.70
CA ASN A 158 -5.54 -2.36 -9.25
C ASN A 158 -4.50 -3.04 -8.34
N ALA A 159 -4.16 -4.28 -8.68
CA ALA A 159 -3.14 -5.06 -7.98
C ALA A 159 -1.73 -4.46 -8.06
N ALA A 160 -1.46 -3.59 -9.05
CA ALA A 160 -0.19 -2.89 -9.18
C ALA A 160 -0.05 -1.67 -8.26
N MET A 161 -1.04 -1.42 -7.38
CA MET A 161 -1.09 -0.30 -6.44
C MET A 161 -1.04 1.06 -7.16
N VAL A 162 -1.82 1.21 -8.23
CA VAL A 162 -1.89 2.45 -9.01
C VAL A 162 -3.32 2.98 -9.01
N CYS A 163 -3.51 4.29 -8.79
CA CYS A 163 -4.82 4.93 -8.88
C CYS A 163 -5.24 5.19 -10.33
N ALA A 164 -6.51 5.52 -10.55
CA ALA A 164 -7.05 5.86 -11.86
C ALA A 164 -6.24 6.98 -12.56
N PHE A 165 -5.78 7.99 -11.81
CA PHE A 165 -4.99 9.10 -12.34
C PHE A 165 -3.62 8.68 -12.88
N HIS A 166 -2.97 7.70 -12.25
CA HIS A 166 -1.65 7.19 -12.66
C HIS A 166 -1.71 5.93 -13.53
N SER A 167 -2.92 5.48 -13.87
CA SER A 167 -3.17 4.28 -14.68
C SER A 167 -2.77 4.47 -16.15
N VAL A 168 -2.44 3.37 -16.83
CA VAL A 168 -1.97 3.35 -18.22
C VAL A 168 -3.04 3.83 -19.21
N GLN A 169 -4.32 3.59 -18.91
CA GLN A 169 -5.44 3.89 -19.82
C GLN A 169 -5.57 5.38 -20.16
N LYS A 170 -5.05 6.29 -19.31
CA LYS A 170 -5.01 7.74 -19.59
C LYS A 170 -3.73 8.21 -20.29
N ARG A 171 -2.72 7.36 -20.51
CA ARG A 171 -1.40 7.75 -21.04
C ARG A 171 -1.37 8.06 -22.54
N SER A 172 -2.48 7.89 -23.26
CA SER A 172 -2.62 8.35 -24.64
C SER A 172 -2.56 9.88 -24.75
N ASP A 173 -2.79 10.59 -23.64
CA ASP A 173 -2.63 12.03 -23.53
C ASP A 173 -1.22 12.40 -23.03
N ALA A 174 -0.57 13.35 -23.72
CA ALA A 174 0.74 13.89 -23.37
C ALA A 174 0.76 14.50 -21.95
N ALA A 175 -0.33 15.11 -21.51
CA ALA A 175 -0.46 15.67 -20.16
C ALA A 175 -0.40 14.58 -19.08
N ALA A 176 -1.14 13.48 -19.28
CA ALA A 176 -1.14 12.33 -18.37
C ALA A 176 0.23 11.63 -18.33
N ALA A 177 0.92 11.54 -19.47
CA ALA A 177 2.28 11.00 -19.52
C ALA A 177 3.30 11.88 -18.75
N ALA A 178 3.17 13.21 -18.84
CA ALA A 178 4.01 14.15 -18.09
C ALA A 178 3.77 14.05 -16.57
N GLN A 179 2.51 14.00 -16.15
CA GLN A 179 2.11 13.83 -14.75
C GLN A 179 2.63 12.50 -14.18
N TYR A 180 2.51 11.40 -14.93
CA TYR A 180 3.05 10.11 -14.53
C TYR A 180 4.58 10.15 -14.33
N LYS A 181 5.32 10.72 -15.28
CA LYS A 181 6.78 10.88 -15.16
C LYS A 181 7.15 11.77 -13.98
N GLN A 182 6.40 12.84 -13.73
CA GLN A 182 6.59 13.69 -12.57
C GLN A 182 6.41 12.87 -11.28
N ALA A 183 5.36 12.06 -11.18
CA ALA A 183 5.11 11.24 -10.01
C ALA A 183 6.21 10.20 -9.77
N GLN A 184 6.74 9.56 -10.83
CA GLN A 184 7.90 8.69 -10.72
C GLN A 184 9.14 9.41 -10.19
N ARG A 185 9.39 10.65 -10.63
CA ARG A 185 10.53 11.46 -10.15
C ARG A 185 10.38 11.86 -8.69
N LEU A 186 9.15 12.13 -8.25
CA LEU A 186 8.85 12.52 -6.87
C LEU A 186 8.76 11.34 -5.91
N GLN A 187 8.65 10.10 -6.42
CA GLN A 187 8.40 8.91 -5.61
C GLN A 187 9.33 8.79 -4.41
N ARG A 188 10.65 8.91 -4.61
CA ARG A 188 11.63 8.79 -3.52
C ARG A 188 11.45 9.86 -2.45
N THR A 189 11.22 11.11 -2.87
CA THR A 189 10.99 12.23 -1.96
C THR A 189 9.69 12.03 -1.18
N PHE A 190 8.64 11.61 -1.87
CA PHE A 190 7.34 11.31 -1.29
C PHE A 190 7.42 10.19 -0.25
N GLU A 191 8.04 9.06 -0.57
CA GLU A 191 8.24 7.93 0.36
C GLU A 191 9.07 8.36 1.58
N THR A 192 10.10 9.17 1.37
CA THR A 192 10.92 9.72 2.47
C THR A 192 10.06 10.60 3.41
N LEU A 193 9.18 11.42 2.85
CA LEU A 193 8.28 12.28 3.63
C LEU A 193 7.19 11.49 4.36
N VAL A 194 6.63 10.47 3.72
CA VAL A 194 5.68 9.54 4.35
C VAL A 194 6.33 8.84 5.55
N ASN A 195 7.54 8.28 5.36
CA ASN A 195 8.27 7.62 6.43
C ASN A 195 8.60 8.60 7.57
N ARG A 196 9.12 9.78 7.25
CA ARG A 196 9.46 10.79 8.25
C ARG A 196 8.23 11.21 9.06
N LEU A 197 7.11 11.51 8.41
CA LEU A 197 5.87 11.90 9.08
C LEU A 197 5.35 10.76 9.95
N GLY A 198 5.19 9.57 9.38
CA GLY A 198 4.66 8.40 10.10
C GLY A 198 5.52 8.02 11.31
N THR A 199 6.84 7.95 11.14
CA THR A 199 7.76 7.65 12.26
C THR A 199 7.72 8.74 13.32
N SER A 200 7.71 10.03 12.94
CA SER A 200 7.64 11.12 13.92
C SER A 200 6.35 11.09 14.74
N GLU A 201 5.22 10.77 14.09
CA GLU A 201 3.93 10.67 14.75
C GLU A 201 3.82 9.45 15.66
N GLU A 202 4.33 8.30 15.21
CA GLU A 202 4.39 7.09 16.02
C GLU A 202 5.27 7.27 17.26
N LEU A 203 6.47 7.83 17.09
CA LEU A 203 7.35 8.13 18.22
C LEU A 203 6.70 9.13 19.18
N GLY A 204 6.13 10.22 18.68
CA GLY A 204 5.44 11.20 19.53
C GLY A 204 4.24 10.60 20.27
N PHE A 205 3.55 9.63 19.66
CA PHE A 205 2.48 8.88 20.30
C PHE A 205 3.01 7.97 21.42
N HIS A 206 4.10 7.23 21.16
CA HIS A 206 4.76 6.40 22.19
C HIS A 206 5.31 7.22 23.36
N ASP A 207 6.00 8.31 23.07
CA ASP A 207 6.61 9.20 24.08
C ASP A 207 5.55 9.88 24.96
N SER A 208 4.34 10.05 24.44
CA SER A 208 3.20 10.58 25.18
C SER A 208 2.45 9.54 26.02
N GLU A 209 3.00 8.34 26.18
CA GLU A 209 2.31 7.20 26.80
C GLU A 209 0.94 6.92 26.14
N PHE A 210 0.90 7.02 24.80
CA PHE A 210 -0.29 6.78 23.98
C PHE A 210 -1.44 7.79 24.16
N THR A 211 -1.15 9.01 24.62
CA THR A 211 -2.16 10.06 24.84
C THR A 211 -2.20 11.14 23.76
N SER A 212 -1.18 11.22 22.89
CA SER A 212 -1.09 12.22 21.82
C SER A 212 -2.28 12.12 20.84
N PRO A 213 -2.86 13.25 20.40
CA PRO A 213 -3.99 13.29 19.46
C PRO A 213 -3.55 13.01 18.01
N VAL A 214 -2.87 11.88 17.79
CA VAL A 214 -2.29 11.50 16.49
C VAL A 214 -3.33 11.06 15.45
N PHE A 215 -4.50 10.62 15.90
CA PHE A 215 -5.57 10.18 15.01
C PHE A 215 -6.41 11.35 14.52
N PHE A 216 -6.89 11.24 13.28
CA PHE A 216 -7.87 12.18 12.76
C PHE A 216 -9.13 12.19 13.65
N PRO A 217 -9.56 13.35 14.15
CA PRO A 217 -10.57 13.42 15.20
C PRO A 217 -12.00 13.42 14.64
N ALA A 218 -12.98 13.10 15.48
CA ALA A 218 -14.39 13.21 15.12
C ALA A 218 -14.92 14.66 15.12
N THR A 219 -14.29 15.54 15.89
CA THR A 219 -14.61 16.96 15.97
C THR A 219 -13.32 17.77 15.92
N GLY A 220 -13.40 19.04 15.49
CA GLY A 220 -12.21 19.89 15.40
C GLY A 220 -11.24 19.53 14.26
N ALA A 221 -11.75 18.98 13.16
CA ALA A 221 -10.95 18.59 12.00
C ALA A 221 -10.04 19.72 11.47
N ASP A 222 -10.55 20.95 11.39
CA ASP A 222 -9.75 22.11 10.92
C ASP A 222 -8.53 22.38 11.80
N GLN A 223 -8.71 22.38 13.12
CA GLN A 223 -7.62 22.61 14.08
C GLN A 223 -6.59 21.50 14.00
N TRP A 224 -7.06 20.26 13.89
CA TRP A 224 -6.20 19.10 13.73
C TRP A 224 -5.43 19.14 12.41
N LEU A 225 -6.08 19.47 11.29
CA LEU A 225 -5.43 19.65 10.00
C LEU A 225 -4.43 20.81 10.02
N ALA A 226 -4.72 21.91 10.70
CA ALA A 226 -3.78 23.03 10.83
C ALA A 226 -2.50 22.61 11.56
N LEU A 227 -2.63 21.77 12.59
CA LEU A 227 -1.49 21.30 13.38
C LEU A 227 -0.71 20.19 12.67
N HIS A 228 -1.42 19.19 12.13
CA HIS A 228 -0.81 17.94 11.64
C HIS A 228 -0.64 17.91 10.12
N ARG A 229 -1.50 18.59 9.35
CA ARG A 229 -1.58 18.50 7.89
C ARG A 229 -1.71 19.88 7.21
N PRO A 230 -0.79 20.83 7.49
CA PRO A 230 -0.95 22.22 7.06
C PRO A 230 -0.95 22.40 5.54
N LYS A 231 -0.26 21.55 4.77
CA LYS A 231 -0.28 21.64 3.30
C LYS A 231 -1.57 21.08 2.74
N LEU A 232 -2.12 20.02 3.33
CA LEU A 232 -3.46 19.54 2.98
C LEU A 232 -4.50 20.61 3.27
N LEU A 233 -4.47 21.24 4.44
CA LEU A 233 -5.38 22.35 4.77
C LEU A 233 -5.30 23.48 3.74
N LYS A 234 -4.08 23.89 3.38
CA LYS A 234 -3.88 24.89 2.32
C LYS A 234 -4.46 24.44 0.98
N ALA A 235 -4.22 23.19 0.58
CA ALA A 235 -4.72 22.67 -0.69
C ALA A 235 -6.25 22.58 -0.74
N LEU A 236 -6.92 22.33 0.40
CA LEU A 236 -8.37 22.40 0.52
C LEU A 236 -8.87 23.85 0.35
N ALA A 237 -8.21 24.81 1.01
CA ALA A 237 -8.53 26.22 0.87
C ALA A 237 -8.32 26.74 -0.56
N ASP A 238 -7.22 26.36 -1.21
CA ASP A 238 -6.93 26.69 -2.62
C ASP A 238 -7.98 26.08 -3.57
N ALA A 239 -8.64 24.97 -3.17
CA ALA A 239 -9.75 24.35 -3.88
C ALA A 239 -11.13 24.95 -3.53
N GLY A 240 -11.19 25.99 -2.70
CA GLY A 240 -12.43 26.64 -2.28
C GLY A 240 -13.20 25.92 -1.16
N LEU A 241 -12.56 24.99 -0.44
CA LEU A 241 -13.17 24.21 0.64
C LEU A 241 -12.74 24.81 2.00
N SER A 242 -13.52 25.77 2.52
CA SER A 242 -13.11 26.61 3.66
C SER A 242 -13.54 26.11 5.05
N ASN A 243 -14.43 25.12 5.17
CA ASN A 243 -14.95 24.61 6.45
C ASN A 243 -14.58 23.13 6.72
N CYS A 244 -13.68 22.55 5.91
CA CYS A 244 -13.28 21.13 5.85
C CYS A 244 -14.31 20.14 6.41
N SER A 245 -15.55 20.18 5.89
CA SER A 245 -16.54 19.21 6.32
C SER A 245 -16.08 17.80 5.95
N LEU A 246 -16.48 16.78 6.73
CA LEU A 246 -16.09 15.39 6.47
C LEU A 246 -16.45 14.95 5.02
N PRO A 247 -17.62 15.31 4.45
CA PRO A 247 -17.93 15.04 3.04
C PRO A 247 -16.97 15.71 2.05
N GLU A 248 -16.64 16.99 2.24
CA GLU A 248 -15.71 17.72 1.37
C GLU A 248 -14.30 17.11 1.42
N LEU A 249 -13.84 16.78 2.62
CA LEU A 249 -12.55 16.11 2.82
C LEU A 249 -12.53 14.73 2.14
N CYS A 250 -13.58 13.93 2.31
CA CYS A 250 -13.67 12.62 1.67
C CYS A 250 -13.76 12.73 0.14
N ALA A 251 -14.51 13.70 -0.38
CA ALA A 251 -14.56 13.99 -1.81
C ALA A 251 -13.18 14.35 -2.35
N TYR A 252 -12.40 15.15 -1.62
CA TYR A 252 -11.03 15.50 -2.02
C TYR A 252 -10.07 14.30 -1.98
N LEU A 253 -10.13 13.49 -0.91
CA LEU A 253 -9.17 12.41 -0.67
C LEU A 253 -9.46 11.15 -1.50
N TYR A 254 -10.74 10.76 -1.58
CA TYR A 254 -11.19 9.53 -2.24
C TYR A 254 -11.84 9.76 -3.60
N GLY A 255 -12.19 11.02 -3.93
CA GLY A 255 -12.94 11.35 -5.13
C GLY A 255 -14.46 11.20 -4.96
N ASP A 256 -14.93 10.90 -3.75
CA ASP A 256 -16.34 10.60 -3.49
C ASP A 256 -16.77 11.05 -2.08
N ALA A 257 -17.87 11.81 -2.00
CA ALA A 257 -18.40 12.32 -0.73
C ALA A 257 -19.17 11.27 0.08
N GLY A 258 -19.71 10.23 -0.56
CA GLY A 258 -20.44 9.11 0.05
C GLY A 258 -19.58 8.24 0.97
N VAL A 259 -18.26 8.33 0.85
CA VAL A 259 -17.33 7.74 1.84
C VAL A 259 -17.55 8.35 3.22
N ALA A 260 -17.88 9.64 3.33
CA ALA A 260 -18.05 10.31 4.62
C ALA A 260 -19.17 9.72 5.48
N GLN A 261 -20.27 9.27 4.87
CA GLN A 261 -21.38 8.66 5.60
C GLN A 261 -20.96 7.35 6.29
N GLN A 262 -20.07 6.61 5.66
CA GLN A 262 -19.55 5.34 6.19
C GLN A 262 -18.44 5.53 7.21
N LEU A 263 -17.94 6.76 7.37
CA LEU A 263 -16.84 7.13 8.26
C LEU A 263 -17.26 8.05 9.41
N ALA A 264 -18.53 8.47 9.46
CA ALA A 264 -19.01 9.48 10.40
C ALA A 264 -18.74 9.10 11.88
N ASP A 265 -18.81 7.81 12.19
CA ASP A 265 -18.57 7.22 13.52
C ASP A 265 -17.11 6.81 13.76
N ARG A 266 -16.29 6.76 12.70
CA ARG A 266 -14.91 6.24 12.72
C ARG A 266 -13.93 7.04 11.83
N PRO A 267 -13.85 8.36 11.99
CA PRO A 267 -13.05 9.20 11.12
C PRO A 267 -11.53 9.01 11.31
N GLN A 268 -11.10 8.29 12.35
CA GLN A 268 -9.69 7.94 12.60
C GLN A 268 -9.07 7.17 11.44
N ILE A 269 -9.86 6.45 10.63
CA ILE A 269 -9.37 5.76 9.42
C ILE A 269 -8.83 6.73 8.36
N LEU A 270 -9.12 8.03 8.49
CA LEU A 270 -8.56 9.06 7.61
C LEU A 270 -7.09 9.39 7.93
N THR A 271 -6.55 8.91 9.06
CA THR A 271 -5.18 9.23 9.50
C THR A 271 -4.12 8.87 8.44
N PRO A 272 -4.13 7.66 7.83
CA PRO A 272 -3.12 7.30 6.82
C PRO A 272 -3.27 8.10 5.53
N VAL A 273 -4.49 8.30 5.03
CA VAL A 273 -4.71 9.00 3.75
C VAL A 273 -4.37 10.49 3.87
N THR A 274 -4.68 11.13 5.00
CA THR A 274 -4.33 12.54 5.23
C THR A 274 -2.82 12.70 5.36
N LEU A 275 -2.13 11.76 6.03
CA LEU A 275 -0.67 11.72 6.10
C LEU A 275 -0.03 11.63 4.71
N ARG A 276 -0.52 10.71 3.87
CA ARG A 276 -0.04 10.61 2.48
C ARG A 276 -0.32 11.87 1.67
N ALA A 277 -1.49 12.48 1.84
CA ALA A 277 -1.84 13.70 1.13
C ALA A 277 -0.88 14.84 1.50
N GLU A 278 -0.62 15.02 2.80
CA GLU A 278 0.36 15.99 3.30
C GLU A 278 1.77 15.72 2.75
N ALA A 279 2.23 14.47 2.79
CA ALA A 279 3.55 14.08 2.27
C ALA A 279 3.67 14.32 0.76
N TRP A 280 2.60 14.05 0.00
CA TRP A 280 2.59 14.28 -1.44
C TRP A 280 2.60 15.77 -1.78
N LEU A 281 1.77 16.56 -1.12
CA LEU A 281 1.74 18.01 -1.29
C LEU A 281 3.08 18.63 -0.90
N ALA A 282 3.72 18.13 0.14
CA ALA A 282 5.09 18.50 0.50
C ALA A 282 6.09 18.13 -0.61
N ALA A 283 6.00 16.92 -1.17
CA ALA A 283 6.89 16.48 -2.25
C ALA A 283 6.75 17.35 -3.51
N LEU A 284 5.54 17.80 -3.86
CA LEU A 284 5.30 18.71 -4.99
C LEU A 284 6.02 20.06 -4.87
N LEU A 285 6.24 20.54 -3.63
CA LEU A 285 6.94 21.79 -3.35
C LEU A 285 8.47 21.63 -3.43
N VAL A 286 8.98 20.40 -3.31
CA VAL A 286 10.41 20.13 -3.52
C VAL A 286 10.67 20.26 -5.02
N LYS A 287 11.32 21.37 -5.42
CA LYS A 287 11.77 21.54 -6.81
C LYS A 287 12.58 20.28 -7.19
N PRO A 288 12.11 19.47 -8.15
CA PRO A 288 12.93 18.36 -8.64
C PRO A 288 14.23 18.96 -9.15
N LYS A 289 15.38 18.35 -8.90
CA LYS A 289 16.61 18.76 -9.59
C LYS A 289 16.41 18.43 -11.07
N TRP A 290 16.03 19.43 -11.86
CA TRP A 290 15.92 19.31 -13.32
C TRP A 290 17.33 19.31 -13.88
N GLY A 291 17.85 18.12 -14.17
CA GLY A 291 19.16 17.96 -14.80
C GLY A 291 19.96 16.86 -14.11
N GLY A 292 20.22 15.77 -14.84
CA GLY A 292 21.45 15.04 -14.60
C GLY A 292 22.60 16.02 -14.80
N ALA A 293 23.61 15.98 -13.94
CA ALA A 293 24.86 16.68 -14.17
C ALA A 293 25.41 16.18 -15.51
N ARG A 294 25.13 16.90 -16.59
CA ARG A 294 25.87 16.75 -17.83
C ARG A 294 27.24 17.30 -17.50
N THR A 295 28.24 16.42 -17.44
CA THR A 295 29.63 16.84 -17.57
C THR A 295 29.71 17.77 -18.78
N PRO A 296 30.20 19.01 -18.63
CA PRO A 296 30.31 19.92 -19.76
C PRO A 296 31.19 19.27 -20.81
N ARG A 297 30.60 18.95 -21.97
CA ARG A 297 31.39 18.77 -23.18
C ARG A 297 31.72 20.18 -23.62
N GLU A 298 32.97 20.59 -23.45
CA GLU A 298 33.49 21.86 -23.98
C GLU A 298 33.17 21.92 -25.48
N LEU A 299 32.28 22.83 -25.85
CA LEU A 299 32.03 23.24 -27.22
C LEU A 299 31.86 24.77 -27.22
N PRO A 300 32.40 25.47 -28.24
CA PRO A 300 32.65 26.90 -28.18
C PRO A 300 31.37 27.72 -28.30
N ASP A 301 31.48 28.96 -27.83
CA ASP A 301 30.45 30.00 -27.74
C ASP A 301 29.44 30.00 -28.90
N ALA A 302 28.16 29.87 -28.55
CA ALA A 302 27.04 30.21 -29.44
C ALA A 302 25.88 30.82 -28.62
N GLU A 303 25.32 31.87 -29.20
CA GLU A 303 24.41 32.87 -28.63
C GLU A 303 23.13 32.30 -27.99
N GLN A 304 22.69 32.94 -26.90
CA GLN A 304 21.40 32.72 -26.24
C GLN A 304 20.24 33.18 -27.13
N PRO A 305 19.15 32.41 -27.25
CA PRO A 305 17.83 32.97 -27.51
C PRO A 305 17.04 33.12 -26.20
N ASP A 306 16.61 34.35 -25.93
CA ASP A 306 15.58 34.70 -24.95
C ASP A 306 14.24 34.04 -25.32
N GLY A 307 13.64 33.35 -24.36
CA GLY A 307 12.29 32.79 -24.47
C GLY A 307 11.66 32.63 -23.08
N PRO A 308 10.37 32.99 -22.89
CA PRO A 308 9.82 33.24 -21.56
C PRO A 308 9.60 31.94 -20.78
N ALA A 309 9.89 32.00 -19.48
CA ALA A 309 9.51 30.99 -18.52
C ALA A 309 7.97 30.90 -18.46
N THR A 310 7.40 29.78 -18.89
CA THR A 310 6.00 29.48 -18.65
C THR A 310 5.83 29.11 -17.17
N ASP A 311 5.39 30.08 -16.38
CA ASP A 311 4.88 29.87 -15.02
C ASP A 311 3.54 29.12 -15.11
N PHE A 312 3.56 27.84 -14.71
CA PHE A 312 2.35 27.03 -14.52
C PHE A 312 2.01 27.01 -13.03
N THR A 313 0.89 27.64 -12.66
CA THR A 313 0.44 27.75 -11.27
C THR A 313 -0.05 26.41 -10.70
N LEU A 314 0.11 26.25 -9.38
CA LEU A 314 -0.25 25.03 -8.62
C LEU A 314 -1.75 24.65 -8.74
N ALA A 315 -2.61 25.63 -9.02
CA ALA A 315 -4.06 25.48 -9.18
C ALA A 315 -4.45 24.61 -10.39
N ASP A 316 -3.71 24.72 -11.50
CA ASP A 316 -3.98 23.92 -12.72
C ASP A 316 -3.69 22.42 -12.53
N ARG A 317 -2.99 22.06 -11.43
CA ARG A 317 -2.64 20.66 -11.13
C ARG A 317 -3.64 19.96 -10.21
N LEU A 318 -4.53 20.70 -9.56
CA LEU A 318 -5.40 20.16 -8.51
C LEU A 318 -6.89 20.15 -8.88
N CYS A 319 -7.29 20.84 -9.95
CA CYS A 319 -8.71 20.95 -10.34
C CYS A 319 -8.96 20.44 -11.76
N GLN A 320 -9.48 19.22 -11.88
CA GLN A 320 -10.53 18.94 -12.86
C GLN A 320 -11.66 18.18 -12.13
N PRO A 321 -12.91 18.68 -12.19
CA PRO A 321 -14.06 17.92 -11.74
C PRO A 321 -14.29 16.72 -12.68
N LEU A 322 -14.57 15.56 -12.10
CA LEU A 322 -15.15 14.42 -12.81
C LEU A 322 -16.61 14.73 -13.10
N LEU A 323 -16.91 15.41 -14.21
CA LEU A 323 -18.24 15.38 -14.83
C LEU A 323 -18.08 15.48 -16.35
N THR A 324 -18.30 14.36 -17.05
CA THR A 324 -19.28 14.22 -18.14
C THR A 324 -19.28 12.78 -18.65
N ASP A 325 -20.49 12.22 -18.80
CA ASP A 325 -20.82 10.97 -19.48
C ASP A 325 -20.24 10.85 -20.90
N PRO A 326 -20.19 9.63 -21.45
CA PRO A 326 -20.51 9.41 -22.84
C PRO A 326 -21.77 8.53 -22.97
N GLU A 327 -22.82 9.15 -23.48
CA GLU A 327 -23.75 8.60 -24.48
C GLU A 327 -24.20 7.15 -24.31
N SER A 328 -25.42 7.02 -23.76
CA SER A 328 -26.30 5.88 -24.00
C SER A 328 -26.78 5.92 -25.47
N PRO A 329 -26.56 4.87 -26.30
CA PRO A 329 -27.23 4.80 -27.58
C PRO A 329 -28.68 4.36 -27.37
N ALA A 330 -29.60 5.13 -27.94
CA ALA A 330 -31.00 4.80 -28.08
C ALA A 330 -31.18 3.35 -28.58
N GLY A 331 -32.01 2.57 -27.88
CA GLY A 331 -32.32 1.19 -28.24
C GLY A 331 -33.64 0.73 -27.65
N GLY A 332 -34.72 0.97 -28.38
CA GLY A 332 -35.85 0.04 -28.56
C GLY A 332 -36.64 -0.41 -27.33
N LEU A 333 -37.82 0.20 -27.18
CA LEU A 333 -38.98 -0.37 -26.49
C LEU A 333 -39.26 -1.82 -26.95
N ASN A 334 -39.49 -2.72 -25.99
CA ASN A 334 -40.50 -3.77 -26.10
C ASN A 334 -40.96 -4.20 -24.69
N PRO A 335 -42.26 -4.17 -24.39
CA PRO A 335 -42.80 -4.68 -23.13
C PRO A 335 -42.91 -6.22 -23.16
N PRO A 336 -42.96 -6.88 -21.99
CA PRO A 336 -43.09 -8.34 -21.92
C PRO A 336 -44.54 -8.78 -22.21
N PRO A 337 -44.76 -9.94 -22.85
CA PRO A 337 -46.04 -10.61 -22.78
C PRO A 337 -46.22 -11.32 -21.44
N LEU A 338 -47.48 -11.36 -21.02
CA LEU A 338 -48.10 -11.88 -19.79
C LEU A 338 -47.45 -13.09 -19.12
#